data_AF-A0A961PBF2-F1
#
_entry.id   AF-A0A961PBF2-F1
#
_cell.length_a   1.000
_cell.length_b   1.000
_cell.length_c   1.000
_cell.angle_alpha   90.00
_cell.angle_beta   90.00
_cell.angle_gamma   90.00
#
_symmetry.space_group_name_H-M   'P 1'
#
loop_
_entity.id
_entity.type
_entity.pdbx_description
1 polymer ?
#
loop_
_entity_poly.entity_id
_entity_poly.type
_entity_poly.pdbx_seq_one_letter_code
_entity_poly.pdbx_strand_id
1 'polypeptide(L)' 'MMSRTFAPAKINLTLHVTGQRADGYHLLDSLVVFADVGDRVRVMPAEETTLEVTGPMAEGVPADASNLV' A
#
# COMPACT_ATOMS: atom_id res chain seq x y z
N MET A 1 23.75 -0.19 0.13
CA MET A 1 23.46 0.99 -0.72
C MET A 1 21.99 1.33 -0.57
N MET A 2 21.62 2.61 -0.59
CA MET A 2 20.22 3.04 -0.54
C MET A 2 19.55 2.80 -1.90
N SER A 3 18.36 2.18 -1.91
CA SER A 3 17.48 2.05 -3.07
C SER A 3 16.30 3.01 -2.94
N ARG A 4 15.79 3.48 -4.07
CA ARG A 4 14.60 4.34 -4.14
C ARG A 4 13.70 3.87 -5.27
N THR A 5 12.42 3.73 -4.98
CA THR A 5 11.41 3.34 -5.97
C THR A 5 10.16 4.22 -5.88
N PHE A 6 9.41 4.29 -6.97
CA PHE A 6 8.10 4.91 -7.02
C PHE A 6 7.03 3.82 -6.86
N ALA A 7 6.12 4.01 -5.91
CA ALA A 7 4.99 3.13 -5.64
C ALA A 7 3.71 3.81 -6.15
N PRO A 8 3.27 3.57 -7.40
CA PRO A 8 2.12 4.24 -7.95
C PRO A 8 0.83 3.86 -7.20
N ALA A 9 -0.02 4.86 -6.96
CA ALA A 9 -1.37 4.62 -6.50
C ALA A 9 -2.16 3.85 -7.55
N LYS A 10 -3.11 3.02 -7.12
CA LYS A 10 -4.03 2.32 -8.01
C LYS A 10 -5.43 2.90 -7.92
N ILE A 11 -6.15 2.83 -9.03
CA ILE A 11 -7.58 3.15 -9.12
C ILE A 11 -8.29 1.89 -9.60
N ASN A 12 -9.31 1.46 -8.86
CA ASN A 12 -10.28 0.49 -9.33
C ASN A 12 -11.30 1.25 -10.21
N LEU A 13 -11.19 1.18 -11.54
CA LEU A 13 -12.16 1.79 -12.45
C LEU A 13 -13.51 1.08 -12.40
N THR A 14 -13.48 -0.22 -12.13
CA THR A 14 -14.66 -1.01 -11.78
C THR A 14 -14.36 -1.83 -10.54
N LEU A 15 -15.36 -2.09 -9.71
CA LEU A 15 -15.26 -2.99 -8.58
C LEU A 15 -16.61 -3.69 -8.41
N HIS A 16 -16.64 -4.98 -8.69
CA HIS A 16 -17.82 -5.81 -8.57
C HIS A 16 -17.57 -6.89 -7.53
N VAL A 17 -18.40 -6.88 -6.47
CA VAL A 17 -18.44 -7.94 -5.48
C VAL A 17 -19.34 -9.05 -6.02
N THR A 18 -18.78 -10.21 -6.34
CA THR A 18 -19.47 -11.31 -7.02
C THR A 18 -19.90 -12.43 -6.08
N GLY A 19 -19.46 -12.39 -4.81
CA GLY A 19 -19.85 -13.36 -3.79
C GLY A 19 -19.02 -13.23 -2.53
N GLN A 20 -19.26 -14.13 -1.58
CA GLN A 20 -18.51 -14.23 -0.33
C GLN A 20 -17.97 -15.64 -0.15
N ARG A 21 -16.70 -15.73 0.25
CA ARG A 21 -15.98 -16.95 0.58
C ARG A 21 -16.33 -17.41 2.00
N ALA A 22 -16.06 -18.67 2.30
CA ALA A 22 -16.29 -19.25 3.62
C ALA A 22 -15.41 -18.64 4.73
N ASP A 23 -14.30 -18.00 4.39
CA ASP A 23 -13.41 -17.28 5.31
C ASP A 23 -13.80 -15.82 5.53
N GLY A 24 -14.97 -15.39 5.03
CA GLY A 24 -15.52 -14.06 5.21
C GLY A 24 -15.06 -13.02 4.19
N TYR A 25 -14.07 -13.32 3.35
CA TYR A 25 -13.62 -12.43 2.27
C TYR A 25 -14.59 -12.44 1.08
N HIS A 26 -14.56 -11.36 0.29
CA HIS A 26 -15.39 -11.24 -0.91
C HIS A 26 -14.65 -11.71 -2.17
N LEU A 27 -15.39 -12.30 -3.10
CA LEU A 27 -14.95 -12.48 -4.48
C LEU A 27 -15.10 -11.14 -5.20
N LEU A 28 -14.03 -10.70 -5.84
CA LEU A 28 -13.97 -9.41 -6.54
C LEU A 28 -13.64 -9.61 -8.01
N ASP A 29 -14.36 -8.92 -8.87
CA ASP A 29 -14.02 -8.67 -10.27
C ASP A 29 -13.80 -7.16 -10.44
N SER A 30 -12.63 -6.75 -10.94
CA SER A 30 -12.22 -5.35 -10.93
C SER A 30 -11.26 -5.05 -12.09
N LEU A 31 -11.52 -3.95 -12.79
CA LEU A 31 -10.56 -3.33 -13.70
C LEU A 31 -9.74 -2.29 -12.93
N VAL A 32 -8.43 -2.48 -12.92
CA VAL A 32 -7.47 -1.63 -12.20
C VAL A 32 -6.48 -0.95 -13.14
N VAL A 33 -6.15 0.29 -12.81
CA VAL A 33 -5.07 1.05 -13.45
C VAL A 33 -4.18 1.70 -12.40
N PHE A 34 -2.93 1.95 -12.76
CA PHE A 34 -2.02 2.76 -11.97
C PHE A 34 -2.13 4.23 -12.37
N ALA A 35 -2.17 5.10 -11.38
CA ALA A 35 -2.06 6.53 -11.57
C ALA A 35 -0.58 6.94 -11.68
N ASP A 36 -0.34 8.13 -12.20
CA ASP A 36 0.98 8.78 -12.25
C ASP A 36 1.36 9.48 -10.92
N VAL A 37 0.52 9.34 -9.90
CA VAL A 37 0.75 9.78 -8.51
C VAL A 37 0.96 8.57 -7.61
N GLY A 38 1.76 8.74 -6.56
CA GLY A 38 2.07 7.68 -5.61
C GLY A 38 3.18 8.06 -4.65
N ASP A 39 3.61 7.08 -3.87
CA ASP A 39 4.62 7.27 -2.84
C ASP A 39 6.04 7.01 -3.36
N ARG A 40 7.02 7.51 -2.60
CA ARG A 40 8.44 7.26 -2.87
C ARG A 40 9.04 6.50 -1.71
N VAL A 41 9.31 5.22 -1.93
CA VAL A 41 9.90 4.34 -0.92
C VAL A 41 11.42 4.42 -1.03
N ARG A 42 12.09 4.68 0.10
CA ARG A 42 13.55 4.60 0.23
C ARG A 42 13.88 3.47 1.19
N VAL A 43 14.83 2.62 0.82
CA VAL A 43 15.29 1.50 1.65
C VAL A 43 16.80 1.52 1.71
N MET A 44 17.36 1.31 2.89
CA MET A 44 18.81 1.18 3.10
C MET A 44 19.10 0.11 4.16
N PRO A 45 20.29 -0.52 4.12
CA PRO A 45 20.70 -1.44 5.18
C PRO A 45 20.69 -0.74 6.55
N ALA A 46 20.16 -1.43 7.55
CA ALA A 46 20.13 -0.99 8.94
C ALA A 46 20.29 -2.23 9.85
N GLU A 47 20.72 -2.02 11.08
CA GLU A 47 20.83 -3.10 12.08
C GLU A 47 19.45 -3.58 12.56
N GLU A 48 18.47 -2.67 12.56
CA GLU A 48 17.08 -2.93 12.95
C GLU A 48 16.11 -2.37 11.91
N THR A 49 14.93 -2.99 11.80
CA THR A 49 13.86 -2.50 10.92
C THR A 49 13.18 -1.30 11.57
N THR A 50 13.24 -0.16 10.89
CA THR A 50 12.52 1.06 11.25
C THR A 50 11.70 1.57 10.07
N LEU A 51 10.64 2.32 10.35
CA LEU A 51 9.79 2.95 9.34
C LEU A 51 9.62 4.43 9.67
N GLU A 52 9.83 5.28 8.67
CA GLU A 52 9.51 6.70 8.73
C GLU A 52 8.53 7.01 7.60
N VAL A 53 7.42 7.65 7.94
CA VAL A 53 6.39 8.09 6.98
C VAL A 53 6.31 9.61 7.05
N THR A 54 6.36 10.27 5.90
CA THR A 54 6.38 11.73 5.79
C THR A 54 5.46 12.19 4.66
N GLY A 55 5.06 13.46 4.70
CA GLY A 55 4.22 14.07 3.69
C GLY A 55 2.79 14.34 4.16
N PRO A 56 1.91 14.86 3.27
CA PRO A 56 0.60 15.40 3.64
C PRO A 56 -0.34 14.38 4.30
N MET A 57 -0.18 13.09 4.01
CA MET A 57 -1.05 12.01 4.49
C MET A 57 -0.34 11.08 5.48
N ALA A 58 0.79 11.50 6.05
CA ALA A 58 1.55 10.68 6.99
C ALA A 58 0.92 10.57 8.38
N GLU A 59 0.07 11.55 8.75
CA GLU A 59 -0.61 11.55 10.03
C GLU A 59 -1.52 10.33 10.17
N GLY A 60 -1.34 9.56 11.24
CA GLY A 60 -2.13 8.36 11.52
C GLY A 60 -1.62 7.08 10.84
N VAL A 61 -0.58 7.13 10.01
CA VAL A 61 0.05 5.92 9.46
C VAL A 61 0.94 5.29 10.54
N PRO A 62 0.66 4.05 11.00
CA PRO A 62 1.49 3.44 12.02
C PRO A 62 2.91 3.18 11.48
N ALA A 63 3.91 3.55 12.26
CA ALA A 63 5.33 3.31 11.95
C ALA A 63 5.91 2.08 12.66
N ASP A 64 5.05 1.31 13.33
CA ASP A 64 5.40 0.14 14.13
C ASP A 64 4.73 -1.14 13.58
N ALA A 65 4.78 -2.21 14.37
CA ALA A 65 4.22 -3.51 14.01
C ALA A 65 2.68 -3.54 13.89
N SER A 66 1.96 -2.46 14.25
CA SER A 66 0.53 -2.33 14.00
C SER A 66 0.20 -1.91 12.57
N ASN A 67 1.22 -1.56 11.76
CA ASN A 67 1.09 -1.35 10.32
C ASN A 67 0.91 -2.71 9.61
N LEU A 68 -0.30 -3.24 9.72
CA LEU A 68 -0.72 -4.50 9.11
C LEU A 68 -1.42 -4.23 7.78
N VAL A 69 -1.25 -5.17 6.84
CA VAL A 69 -1.96 -5.18 5.53
C VAL A 69 -3.25 -5.97 5.67
#